data_AF-A0A975IGV0-F1
#
_entry.id   AF-A0A975IGV0-F1
#
_cell.length_a   1.000
_cell.length_b   1.000
_cell.length_c   1.000
_cell.angle_alpha   90.00
_cell.angle_beta   90.00
_cell.angle_gamma   90.00
#
_symmetry.space_group_name_H-M   'P 1'
#
loop_
_entity.id
_entity.type
_entity.pdbx_description
1 polymer ?
#
loop_
_entity_poly.entity_id
_entity_poly.type
_entity_poly.pdbx_seq_one_letter_code
_entity_poly.pdbx_strand_id
1 'polypeptide(L)'
;MTDKLWNLDTARRLYSIAHWGDGYFDINTAGNVAMCVPGNPSQQVDLHALAMRVHNEEGMRFPLLVRFVNVLHDRVQRLQAAFNQAIADCGQHSHYTAIYPIKVNQQRSVVQEIIKGGGEQVGLEAGSKPELMAVLGSAPAGSTIICNGYKDREYLRLALIGRQMGHRIYIVIEKPSELPETLEEAAKLGIEPLLGIRVRLYSLGKGKWQNTGGEKSKFGLSAAQALHMIEHLQTAGKLDCLQLLHFHMGSQIANIQDIQRGMREASRYFAELHRLGAGIRVVDVGGGLGVDYDGSRSRNDCSINYSLQEYANTIVRSVQDVCEEYELPFPDFISESGRGLSAHHAVLITNVIDTDPEQPEAVPVLREPDDADPMILHNLYRLYHNRKQLPPSEIYHDAAYWLDEAHGMYAHGSIDLNQRARAEEFHRAICYQLLRKAELFDALEPEIQVSLREKLADKYFCNFSLFQSMPDAWAIEQIFPIMPLHRLQECPDRRVTLQDLTCDSDGTVSNYVESGRLETTLALHSLQKGQPYLLGIFMVGAYQEILGDLHNLFGDTDSINVELLNDGSYRLSEPERGDTIDELLRYVHFEPKDLLAQCRRKLATAVSDSDRQKMLLREIEAGLIGYTYLED
;
A
#
# COMPACT_ATOMS: atom_id res chain seq x y z
N MET A 1 -8.02 -30.10 -11.11
CA MET A 1 -8.48 -29.37 -12.30
C MET A 1 -7.85 -30.00 -13.54
N THR A 2 -8.68 -30.55 -14.41
CA THR A 2 -8.32 -31.03 -15.76
C THR A 2 -7.65 -29.91 -16.56
N ASP A 3 -6.61 -30.26 -17.32
CA ASP A 3 -5.80 -29.39 -18.21
C ASP A 3 -6.64 -28.38 -19.00
N LYS A 4 -6.89 -27.20 -18.41
CA LYS A 4 -6.98 -25.99 -19.21
C LYS A 4 -5.54 -25.70 -19.62
N LEU A 5 -5.24 -25.84 -20.92
CA LEU A 5 -3.95 -25.45 -21.50
C LEU A 5 -3.51 -24.11 -20.90
N TRP A 6 -2.46 -24.15 -20.08
CA TRP A 6 -1.91 -22.95 -19.47
C TRP A 6 -1.46 -21.99 -20.56
N ASN A 7 -1.80 -20.71 -20.38
CA ASN A 7 -1.44 -19.63 -21.29
C ASN A 7 -1.46 -18.30 -20.53
N LEU A 8 -0.97 -17.24 -21.18
CA LEU A 8 -0.88 -15.91 -20.57
C LEU A 8 -2.24 -15.37 -20.12
N ASP A 9 -3.34 -15.68 -20.81
CA ASP A 9 -4.68 -15.27 -20.37
C ASP A 9 -5.12 -15.99 -19.08
N THR A 10 -4.65 -17.22 -18.88
CA THR A 10 -4.87 -17.95 -17.63
C THR A 10 -4.03 -17.36 -16.51
N ALA A 11 -2.77 -16.96 -16.79
CA ALA A 11 -1.94 -16.24 -15.83
C ALA A 11 -2.58 -14.89 -15.43
N ARG A 12 -3.08 -14.10 -16.40
CA ARG A 12 -3.79 -12.83 -16.15
C ARG A 12 -4.98 -13.02 -15.22
N ARG A 13 -5.78 -14.08 -15.45
CA ARG A 13 -6.92 -14.42 -14.59
C ARG A 13 -6.49 -14.87 -13.21
N LEU A 14 -5.43 -15.67 -13.11
CA LEU A 14 -4.92 -16.17 -11.84
C LEU A 14 -4.51 -15.01 -10.93
N TYR A 15 -3.68 -14.09 -11.40
CA TYR A 15 -3.20 -12.96 -10.58
C TYR A 15 -4.12 -11.73 -10.60
N SER A 16 -5.27 -11.80 -11.28
CA SER A 16 -6.25 -10.70 -11.37
C SER A 16 -5.69 -9.37 -11.90
N ILE A 17 -4.55 -9.38 -12.60
CA ILE A 17 -3.81 -8.18 -13.01
C ILE A 17 -4.64 -7.21 -13.85
N ALA A 18 -5.55 -7.73 -14.68
CA ALA A 18 -6.45 -6.91 -15.48
C ALA A 18 -7.47 -6.11 -14.64
N HIS A 19 -7.73 -6.51 -13.40
CA HIS A 19 -8.69 -5.87 -12.52
C HIS A 19 -8.05 -4.74 -11.70
N TRP A 20 -6.98 -5.06 -10.96
CA TRP A 20 -6.31 -4.08 -10.10
C TRP A 20 -5.25 -3.24 -10.84
N GLY A 21 -4.71 -3.73 -11.96
CA GLY A 21 -3.65 -3.06 -12.72
C GLY A 21 -4.09 -1.77 -13.42
N ASP A 22 -5.40 -1.52 -13.54
CA ASP A 22 -6.04 -0.31 -14.10
C ASP A 22 -5.49 0.13 -15.48
N GLY A 23 -4.99 -0.84 -16.25
CA GLY A 23 -4.34 -0.62 -17.55
C GLY A 23 -2.89 -0.15 -17.48
N TYR A 24 -2.33 0.08 -16.29
CA TYR A 24 -0.92 0.41 -16.08
C TYR A 24 -0.03 -0.81 -16.07
N PHE A 25 -0.55 -1.97 -15.67
CA PHE A 25 0.22 -3.22 -15.59
C PHE A 25 -0.50 -4.34 -16.34
N ASP A 26 0.26 -5.11 -17.11
CA ASP A 26 -0.21 -6.32 -17.78
C ASP A 26 0.95 -7.32 -17.96
N ILE A 27 0.65 -8.51 -18.46
CA ILE A 27 1.64 -9.52 -18.84
C ILE A 27 1.97 -9.31 -20.32
N ASN A 28 3.25 -9.16 -20.67
CA ASN A 28 3.68 -9.00 -22.06
C ASN A 28 3.75 -10.36 -22.79
N THR A 29 4.08 -10.33 -24.09
CA THR A 29 4.18 -11.55 -24.92
C THR A 29 5.34 -12.48 -24.54
N ALA A 30 6.33 -11.99 -23.80
CA ALA A 30 7.44 -12.77 -23.27
C ALA A 30 7.11 -13.45 -21.93
N GLY A 31 5.88 -13.30 -21.41
CA GLY A 31 5.48 -13.89 -20.14
C GLY A 31 6.06 -13.18 -18.92
N ASN A 32 6.39 -11.89 -19.05
CA ASN A 32 6.85 -11.03 -17.96
C ASN A 32 5.81 -9.96 -17.66
N VAL A 33 5.81 -9.44 -16.43
CA VAL A 33 5.00 -8.27 -16.10
C VAL A 33 5.61 -7.04 -16.75
N ALA A 34 4.77 -6.20 -17.34
CA ALA A 34 5.17 -4.95 -17.95
C ALA A 34 4.30 -3.79 -17.47
N MET A 35 4.91 -2.62 -17.32
CA MET A 35 4.20 -1.36 -17.17
C MET A 35 3.84 -0.85 -18.57
N CYS A 36 2.56 -0.55 -18.79
CA CYS A 36 2.00 -0.07 -20.05
C CYS A 36 1.85 1.46 -20.01
N VAL A 37 2.21 2.12 -21.11
CA VAL A 37 1.97 3.56 -21.25
C VAL A 37 0.46 3.85 -21.22
N PRO A 38 -0.01 4.77 -20.35
CA PRO A 38 -1.40 5.16 -20.35
C PRO A 38 -1.83 5.71 -21.72
N GLY A 39 -2.91 5.17 -22.26
CA GLY A 39 -3.41 5.54 -23.60
C GLY A 39 -2.66 4.93 -24.79
N ASN A 40 -1.51 4.27 -24.58
CA ASN A 40 -0.80 3.51 -25.61
C ASN A 40 -0.25 2.17 -25.09
N PRO A 41 -1.12 1.14 -24.92
CA PRO A 41 -0.72 -0.15 -24.37
C PRO A 41 0.34 -0.91 -25.20
N SER A 42 0.63 -0.47 -26.42
CA SER A 42 1.68 -1.06 -27.26
C SER A 42 3.10 -0.67 -26.81
N GLN A 43 3.25 0.45 -26.11
CA GLN A 43 4.50 0.85 -25.48
C GLN A 43 4.52 0.36 -24.04
N GLN A 44 5.54 -0.44 -23.73
CA GLN A 44 5.62 -1.16 -22.46
C GLN A 44 7.06 -1.19 -21.95
N VAL A 45 7.22 -1.23 -20.63
CA VAL A 45 8.49 -1.49 -19.94
C VAL A 45 8.38 -2.82 -19.23
N ASP A 46 9.16 -3.81 -19.68
CA ASP A 46 9.28 -5.11 -19.03
C ASP A 46 9.97 -4.95 -17.67
N LEU A 47 9.24 -5.25 -16.58
CA LEU A 47 9.72 -5.01 -15.20
C LEU A 47 10.88 -5.95 -14.84
N HIS A 48 10.87 -7.19 -15.34
CA HIS A 48 11.95 -8.13 -15.07
C HIS A 48 13.24 -7.69 -15.79
N ALA A 49 13.13 -7.32 -17.06
CA ALA A 49 14.28 -6.80 -17.82
C ALA A 49 14.81 -5.49 -17.23
N LEU A 50 13.92 -4.59 -16.81
CA LEU A 50 14.27 -3.35 -16.11
C LEU A 50 15.03 -3.65 -14.81
N ALA A 51 14.46 -4.49 -13.94
CA ALA A 51 15.06 -4.84 -12.65
C ALA A 51 16.47 -5.43 -12.82
N MET A 52 16.61 -6.40 -13.73
CA MET A 52 17.91 -7.02 -14.03
C MET A 52 18.90 -6.02 -14.64
N ARG A 53 18.43 -5.10 -15.50
CA ARG A 53 19.29 -4.05 -16.07
C ARG A 53 19.80 -3.11 -15.00
N VAL A 54 18.90 -2.58 -14.16
CA VAL A 54 19.25 -1.63 -13.10
C VAL A 54 20.16 -2.31 -12.05
N HIS A 55 19.93 -3.58 -11.76
CA HIS A 55 20.81 -4.36 -10.88
C HIS A 55 22.22 -4.54 -11.46
N ASN A 56 22.33 -4.98 -12.71
CA ASN A 56 23.61 -5.33 -13.33
C ASN A 56 24.41 -4.12 -13.82
N GLU A 57 23.75 -3.08 -14.34
CA GLU A 57 24.40 -1.94 -15.00
C GLU A 57 24.56 -0.74 -14.06
N GLU A 58 23.53 -0.41 -13.27
CA GLU A 58 23.54 0.72 -12.34
C GLU A 58 23.97 0.31 -10.92
N GLY A 59 24.14 -1.00 -10.70
CA GLY A 59 24.57 -1.58 -9.43
C GLY A 59 23.56 -1.42 -8.30
N MET A 60 22.27 -1.20 -8.60
CA MET A 60 21.23 -1.12 -7.55
C MET A 60 20.91 -2.51 -7.01
N ARG A 61 20.50 -2.59 -5.75
CA ARG A 61 20.34 -3.87 -5.05
C ARG A 61 18.87 -4.17 -4.84
N PHE A 62 18.53 -5.46 -4.72
CA PHE A 62 17.22 -5.86 -4.22
C PHE A 62 17.23 -5.81 -2.69
N PRO A 63 16.11 -5.43 -2.04
CA PRO A 63 14.86 -4.96 -2.63
C PRO A 63 15.02 -3.58 -3.30
N LEU A 64 14.27 -3.37 -4.40
CA LEU A 64 14.30 -2.19 -5.26
C LEU A 64 12.90 -1.59 -5.40
N LEU A 65 12.73 -0.32 -5.04
CA LEU A 65 11.49 0.43 -5.28
C LEU A 65 11.54 1.16 -6.63
N VAL A 66 10.60 0.85 -7.52
CA VAL A 66 10.52 1.47 -8.85
C VAL A 66 9.30 2.38 -8.92
N ARG A 67 9.51 3.68 -9.20
CA ARG A 67 8.43 4.68 -9.35
C ARG A 67 8.24 5.05 -10.83
N PHE A 68 7.01 4.96 -11.32
CA PHE A 68 6.63 5.26 -12.70
C PHE A 68 5.99 6.63 -12.81
N VAL A 69 6.76 7.59 -13.34
CA VAL A 69 6.36 9.00 -13.42
C VAL A 69 5.09 9.20 -14.26
N ASN A 70 4.99 8.51 -15.40
CA ASN A 70 3.85 8.64 -16.31
C ASN A 70 2.51 8.21 -15.66
N VAL A 71 2.55 7.31 -14.68
CA VAL A 71 1.36 6.89 -13.94
C VAL A 71 0.83 8.05 -13.11
N LEU A 72 1.70 8.78 -12.38
CA LEU A 72 1.30 9.97 -11.62
C LEU A 72 0.62 11.02 -12.52
N HIS A 73 1.20 11.29 -13.69
CA HIS A 73 0.63 12.25 -14.63
C HIS A 73 -0.76 11.84 -15.11
N ASP A 74 -0.90 10.61 -15.58
CA ASP A 74 -2.18 10.11 -16.08
C ASP A 74 -3.25 10.03 -14.97
N ARG A 75 -2.89 9.66 -13.73
CA ARG A 75 -3.84 9.65 -12.61
C ARG A 75 -4.41 11.05 -12.34
N VAL A 76 -3.56 12.08 -12.31
CA VAL A 76 -4.00 13.47 -12.11
C VAL A 76 -4.88 13.92 -13.27
N GLN A 77 -4.47 13.64 -14.52
CA GLN A 77 -5.21 14.03 -15.72
C GLN A 77 -6.57 13.35 -15.83
N ARG A 78 -6.66 12.05 -15.49
CA ARG A 78 -7.94 11.32 -15.46
C ARG A 78 -8.89 11.87 -14.41
N LEU A 79 -8.38 12.23 -13.23
CA LEU A 79 -9.16 12.86 -12.17
C LEU A 79 -9.70 14.23 -12.62
N GLN A 80 -8.85 15.07 -13.20
CA GLN A 80 -9.24 16.36 -13.76
C GLN A 80 -10.29 16.20 -14.87
N ALA A 81 -10.07 15.27 -15.81
CA ALA A 81 -11.00 15.00 -16.89
C ALA A 81 -12.37 14.53 -16.38
N ALA A 82 -12.41 13.66 -15.37
CA ALA A 82 -13.66 13.14 -14.81
C ALA A 82 -14.52 14.25 -14.18
N PHE A 83 -13.90 15.14 -13.40
CA PHE A 83 -14.60 16.29 -12.81
C PHE A 83 -14.99 17.34 -13.84
N ASN A 84 -14.11 17.65 -14.80
CA ASN A 84 -14.42 18.59 -15.87
C ASN A 84 -15.60 18.08 -16.73
N GLN A 85 -15.65 16.77 -17.01
CA GLN A 85 -16.79 16.17 -17.69
C GLN A 85 -18.06 16.26 -16.85
N ALA A 86 -17.98 15.94 -15.55
CA ALA A 86 -19.14 16.01 -14.65
C ALA A 86 -19.70 17.45 -14.56
N ILE A 87 -18.83 18.47 -14.52
CA ILE A 87 -19.22 19.89 -14.52
C ILE A 87 -19.85 20.29 -15.86
N ALA A 88 -19.25 19.86 -16.98
CA ALA A 88 -19.76 20.14 -18.31
C ALA A 88 -21.15 19.54 -18.54
N ASP A 89 -21.40 18.33 -18.03
CA ASP A 89 -22.70 17.66 -18.10
C ASP A 89 -23.81 18.40 -17.34
N CYS A 90 -23.45 19.18 -16.31
CA CYS A 90 -24.36 20.04 -15.57
C CYS A 90 -24.68 21.36 -16.31
N GLY A 91 -23.93 21.70 -17.37
CA GLY A 91 -24.09 22.95 -18.12
C GLY A 91 -23.71 24.21 -17.34
N GLN A 92 -22.94 24.07 -16.26
CA GLN A 92 -22.53 25.17 -15.39
C GLN A 92 -21.09 25.61 -15.67
N HIS A 93 -20.79 26.88 -15.43
CA HIS A 93 -19.40 27.39 -15.45
C HIS A 93 -18.78 27.23 -14.06
N SER A 94 -17.82 26.31 -13.92
CA SER A 94 -17.08 26.07 -12.68
C SER A 94 -15.71 25.46 -13.01
N HIS A 95 -14.76 25.64 -12.10
CA HIS A 95 -13.43 25.07 -12.22
C HIS A 95 -13.22 23.93 -11.21
N TYR A 96 -12.53 22.89 -11.65
CA TYR A 96 -12.03 21.85 -10.78
C TYR A 96 -10.53 22.02 -10.55
N THR A 97 -10.06 21.82 -9.31
CA THR A 97 -8.63 21.73 -8.98
C THR A 97 -8.38 20.45 -8.18
N ALA A 98 -7.49 19.59 -8.70
CA ALA A 98 -7.01 18.44 -7.94
C ALA A 98 -6.01 18.92 -6.89
N ILE A 99 -6.25 18.62 -5.61
CA ILE A 99 -5.31 18.95 -4.55
C ILE A 99 -4.59 17.67 -4.14
N TYR A 100 -3.26 17.69 -4.13
CA TYR A 100 -2.48 16.57 -3.66
C TYR A 100 -2.08 16.77 -2.19
N PRO A 101 -2.66 16.00 -1.26
CA PRO A 101 -2.24 16.02 0.13
C PRO A 101 -0.91 15.30 0.28
N ILE A 102 0.15 16.07 0.55
CA ILE A 102 1.52 15.51 0.52
C ILE A 102 1.76 14.48 1.62
N LYS A 103 0.90 14.44 2.65
CA LYS A 103 0.91 13.40 3.70
C LYS A 103 0.86 11.96 3.19
N VAL A 104 0.37 11.76 1.97
CA VAL A 104 0.27 10.45 1.33
C VAL A 104 1.62 9.99 0.80
N ASN A 105 2.39 10.90 0.21
CA ASN A 105 3.77 10.65 -0.21
C ASN A 105 4.49 12.00 -0.38
N GLN A 106 5.37 12.32 0.57
CA GLN A 106 6.09 13.60 0.64
C GLN A 106 7.35 13.60 -0.22
N GLN A 107 7.69 12.50 -0.89
CA GLN A 107 8.90 12.41 -1.69
C GLN A 107 8.92 13.52 -2.73
N ARG A 108 10.04 14.25 -2.79
CA ARG A 108 10.17 15.44 -3.64
C ARG A 108 9.81 15.12 -5.09
N SER A 109 10.30 14.00 -5.61
CA SER A 109 10.06 13.53 -6.97
C SER A 109 8.57 13.32 -7.26
N VAL A 110 7.85 12.68 -6.34
CA VAL A 110 6.40 12.43 -6.45
C VAL A 110 5.61 13.74 -6.46
N VAL A 111 5.90 14.65 -5.52
CA VAL A 111 5.25 15.96 -5.45
C VAL A 111 5.48 16.78 -6.73
N GLN A 112 6.73 16.83 -7.22
CA GLN A 112 7.08 17.57 -8.43
C GLN A 112 6.40 17.01 -9.68
N GLU A 113 6.37 15.67 -9.82
CA GLU A 113 5.76 15.05 -10.99
C GLU A 113 4.23 15.13 -10.97
N ILE A 114 3.58 15.12 -9.80
CA ILE A 114 2.14 15.40 -9.69
C ILE A 114 1.81 16.83 -10.14
N ILE A 115 2.61 17.82 -9.71
CA ILE A 115 2.44 19.22 -10.13
C ILE A 115 2.59 19.34 -11.65
N LYS A 116 3.66 18.75 -12.19
CA LYS A 116 3.97 18.78 -13.63
C LYS A 116 2.87 18.09 -14.46
N GLY A 117 2.37 16.95 -14.00
CA GLY A 117 1.31 16.19 -14.68
C GLY A 117 -0.04 16.88 -14.69
N GLY A 118 -0.36 17.64 -13.62
CA GLY A 118 -1.63 18.35 -13.47
C GLY A 118 -1.67 19.79 -14.00
N GLY A 119 -0.52 20.38 -14.33
CA GLY A 119 -0.44 21.73 -14.90
C GLY A 119 -1.02 22.81 -13.97
N GLU A 120 -1.93 23.64 -14.48
CA GLU A 120 -2.55 24.73 -13.69
C GLU A 120 -3.74 24.25 -12.83
N GLN A 121 -4.30 23.07 -13.11
CA GLN A 121 -5.46 22.51 -12.38
C GLN A 121 -5.04 21.58 -11.23
N VAL A 122 -3.86 21.82 -10.66
CA VAL A 122 -3.35 21.08 -9.51
C VAL A 122 -2.81 22.01 -8.43
N GLY A 123 -3.01 21.64 -7.18
CA GLY A 123 -2.45 22.31 -6.01
C GLY A 123 -2.04 21.30 -4.94
N LEU A 124 -1.62 21.80 -3.79
CA LEU A 124 -1.08 20.96 -2.70
C LEU A 124 -1.86 21.17 -1.40
N GLU A 125 -1.92 20.14 -0.57
CA GLU A 125 -2.41 20.25 0.81
C GLU A 125 -1.29 19.93 1.79
N ALA A 126 -1.24 20.73 2.86
CA ALA A 126 -0.37 20.52 4.01
C ALA A 126 -1.20 20.30 5.26
N GLY A 127 -1.01 19.16 5.92
CA GLY A 127 -1.64 18.80 7.19
C GLY A 127 -0.79 19.14 8.41
N SER A 128 0.42 19.68 8.24
CA SER A 128 1.32 20.05 9.34
C SER A 128 2.30 21.16 8.98
N LYS A 129 2.96 21.76 9.98
CA LYS A 129 3.92 22.85 9.79
C LYS A 129 5.12 22.44 8.91
N PRO A 130 5.76 21.27 9.10
CA PRO A 130 6.82 20.81 8.20
C PRO A 130 6.32 20.59 6.77
N GLU A 131 5.13 20.03 6.61
CA GLU A 131 4.51 19.85 5.29
C GLU A 131 4.25 21.20 4.60
N LEU A 132 3.76 22.20 5.34
CA LEU A 132 3.56 23.54 4.78
C LEU A 132 4.87 24.14 4.28
N MET A 133 5.99 23.94 4.99
CA MET A 133 7.30 24.40 4.51
C MET A 133 7.74 23.69 3.23
N ALA A 134 7.53 22.37 3.14
CA ALA A 134 7.82 21.61 1.92
C ALA A 134 6.94 22.09 0.74
N VAL A 135 5.65 22.32 0.99
CA VAL A 135 4.68 22.83 0.01
C VAL A 135 5.06 24.22 -0.48
N LEU A 136 5.38 25.16 0.42
CA LEU A 136 5.79 26.53 0.04
C LEU A 136 7.09 26.54 -0.79
N GLY A 137 8.01 25.61 -0.53
CA GLY A 137 9.25 25.49 -1.31
C GLY A 137 9.07 24.81 -2.68
N SER A 138 8.01 24.03 -2.86
CA SER A 138 7.82 23.18 -4.05
C SER A 138 6.72 23.68 -4.99
N ALA A 139 5.70 24.38 -4.47
CA ALA A 139 4.56 24.84 -5.24
C ALA A 139 4.95 25.98 -6.19
N PRO A 140 4.52 25.93 -7.47
CA PRO A 140 4.62 27.07 -8.38
C PRO A 140 3.89 28.32 -7.86
N ALA A 141 4.31 29.50 -8.34
CA ALA A 141 3.61 30.74 -8.06
C ALA A 141 2.15 30.66 -8.55
N GLY A 142 1.20 31.14 -7.74
CA GLY A 142 -0.23 31.08 -8.07
C GLY A 142 -0.93 29.77 -7.74
N SER A 143 -0.21 28.70 -7.36
CA SER A 143 -0.83 27.43 -6.97
C SER A 143 -1.79 27.57 -5.78
N THR A 144 -2.86 26.78 -5.82
CA THR A 144 -3.78 26.63 -4.69
C THR A 144 -3.13 25.75 -3.62
N ILE A 145 -3.15 26.23 -2.37
CA ILE A 145 -2.63 25.49 -1.21
C ILE A 145 -3.74 25.39 -0.17
N ILE A 146 -4.03 24.18 0.30
CA ILE A 146 -4.95 23.94 1.41
C ILE A 146 -4.16 23.67 2.68
N CYS A 147 -4.48 24.40 3.75
CA CYS A 147 -3.82 24.26 5.05
C CYS A 147 -4.78 23.60 6.06
N ASN A 148 -4.54 22.33 6.34
CA ASN A 148 -5.27 21.52 7.33
C ASN A 148 -4.35 21.18 8.53
N GLY A 149 -4.89 20.41 9.47
CA GLY A 149 -4.21 19.95 10.67
C GLY A 149 -4.25 20.92 11.84
N TYR A 150 -3.51 20.61 12.90
CA TYR A 150 -3.43 21.50 14.06
C TYR A 150 -2.52 22.69 13.77
N LYS A 151 -3.03 23.91 13.96
CA LYS A 151 -2.33 25.15 13.57
C LYS A 151 -1.98 25.96 14.81
N ASP A 152 -0.67 26.11 15.05
CA ASP A 152 -0.15 27.08 16.01
C ASP A 152 0.05 28.45 15.33
N ARG A 153 0.37 29.48 16.10
CA ARG A 153 0.65 30.83 15.54
C ARG A 153 1.80 30.85 14.54
N GLU A 154 2.75 29.93 14.63
CA GLU A 154 3.82 29.84 13.63
C GLU A 154 3.31 29.33 12.29
N TYR A 155 2.54 28.23 12.30
CA TYR A 155 1.84 27.73 11.13
C TYR A 155 1.00 28.82 10.48
N LEU A 156 0.17 29.53 11.26
CA LEU A 156 -0.72 30.57 10.74
C LEU A 156 0.07 31.71 10.07
N ARG A 157 1.17 32.17 10.69
CA ARG A 157 2.05 33.18 10.09
C ARG A 157 2.68 32.69 8.79
N LEU A 158 3.14 31.44 8.73
CA LEU A 158 3.71 30.86 7.51
C LEU A 158 2.68 30.80 6.38
N ALA A 159 1.45 30.39 6.66
CA ALA A 159 0.37 30.37 5.67
C ALA A 159 0.03 31.78 5.15
N LEU A 160 0.00 32.78 6.04
CA LEU A 160 -0.19 34.19 5.65
C LEU A 160 0.99 34.72 4.80
N ILE A 161 2.23 34.41 5.17
CA ILE A 161 3.41 34.77 4.38
C ILE A 161 3.36 34.11 2.99
N GLY A 162 2.98 32.84 2.90
CA GLY A 162 2.82 32.15 1.63
C GLY A 162 1.75 32.80 0.73
N ARG A 163 0.69 33.35 1.32
CA ARG A 163 -0.27 34.18 0.59
C ARG A 163 0.35 35.47 0.05
N GLN A 164 1.19 36.14 0.84
CA GLN A 164 1.96 37.32 0.38
C GLN A 164 2.96 36.97 -0.72
N MET A 165 3.45 35.74 -0.77
CA MET A 165 4.32 35.23 -1.85
C MET A 165 3.56 34.98 -3.18
N GLY A 166 2.24 35.12 -3.20
CA GLY A 166 1.42 34.99 -4.40
C GLY A 166 0.70 33.65 -4.56
N HIS A 167 0.74 32.77 -3.55
CA HIS A 167 -0.07 31.55 -3.56
C HIS A 167 -1.52 31.80 -3.14
N ARG A 168 -2.45 31.01 -3.68
CA ARG A 168 -3.85 30.99 -3.23
C ARG A 168 -3.98 30.03 -2.04
N ILE A 169 -3.61 30.51 -0.85
CA ILE A 169 -3.62 29.69 0.37
C ILE A 169 -4.95 29.80 1.12
N TYR A 170 -5.65 28.69 1.29
CA TYR A 170 -6.82 28.56 2.15
C TYR A 170 -6.40 28.04 3.54
N ILE A 171 -6.59 28.86 4.57
CA ILE A 171 -6.45 28.43 5.97
C ILE A 171 -7.78 27.84 6.41
N VAL A 172 -7.85 26.51 6.49
CA VAL A 172 -9.08 25.81 6.88
C VAL A 172 -9.19 25.83 8.40
N ILE A 173 -10.25 26.45 8.92
CA ILE A 173 -10.55 26.47 10.35
C ILE A 173 -11.15 25.13 10.74
N GLU A 174 -10.44 24.41 11.60
CA GLU A 174 -10.81 23.08 12.08
C GLU A 174 -11.11 23.05 13.57
N LYS A 175 -10.70 24.10 14.30
CA LYS A 175 -11.02 24.32 15.71
C LYS A 175 -11.46 25.77 15.95
N PRO A 176 -12.41 26.02 16.87
CA PRO A 176 -12.89 27.38 17.13
C PRO A 176 -11.79 28.36 17.57
N SER A 177 -10.76 27.88 18.25
CA SER A 177 -9.63 28.70 18.72
C SER A 177 -8.75 29.25 17.58
N GLU A 178 -8.74 28.61 16.41
CA GLU A 178 -7.85 28.97 15.30
C GLU A 178 -8.27 30.29 14.62
N LEU A 179 -9.57 30.60 14.60
CA LEU A 179 -10.07 31.81 13.95
C LEU A 179 -9.56 33.10 14.63
N PRO A 180 -9.74 33.31 15.95
CA PRO A 180 -9.18 34.49 16.63
C PRO A 180 -7.68 34.65 16.37
N GLU A 181 -6.91 33.57 16.49
CA GLU A 181 -5.46 33.61 16.27
C GLU A 181 -5.10 33.97 14.83
N THR A 182 -5.85 33.45 13.86
CA THR A 182 -5.64 33.77 12.44
C THR A 182 -5.89 35.25 12.17
N LEU A 183 -6.98 35.81 12.69
CA LEU A 183 -7.32 37.22 12.52
C LEU A 183 -6.30 38.15 13.20
N GLU A 184 -5.81 37.79 14.39
CA GLU A 184 -4.76 38.53 15.09
C GLU A 184 -3.43 38.55 14.31
N GLU A 185 -2.96 37.39 13.84
CA GLU A 185 -1.71 37.30 13.09
C GLU A 185 -1.83 37.97 11.70
N ALA A 186 -2.99 37.83 11.04
CA ALA A 186 -3.30 38.55 9.81
C ALA A 186 -3.22 40.08 10.00
N ALA A 187 -3.80 40.60 11.08
CA ALA A 187 -3.74 42.03 11.40
C ALA A 187 -2.30 42.50 11.70
N LYS A 188 -1.51 41.71 12.44
CA LYS A 188 -0.09 42.04 12.72
C LYS A 188 0.76 42.08 11.46
N LEU A 189 0.50 41.18 10.51
CA LEU A 189 1.24 41.10 9.25
C LEU A 189 0.68 42.03 8.16
N GLY A 190 -0.52 42.57 8.33
CA GLY A 190 -1.20 43.37 7.31
C GLY A 190 -1.63 42.55 6.09
N ILE A 191 -1.89 41.25 6.26
CA ILE A 191 -2.23 40.31 5.18
C ILE A 191 -3.66 39.84 5.38
N GLU A 192 -4.54 40.07 4.39
CA GLU A 192 -5.92 39.59 4.45
C GLU A 192 -5.95 38.06 4.30
N PRO A 193 -6.52 37.31 5.26
CA PRO A 193 -6.57 35.86 5.18
C PRO A 193 -7.59 35.38 4.16
N LEU A 194 -7.36 34.20 3.60
CA LEU A 194 -8.35 33.46 2.84
C LEU A 194 -8.69 32.20 3.63
N LEU A 195 -9.95 32.13 4.07
CA LEU A 195 -10.39 31.17 5.07
C LEU A 195 -11.26 30.07 4.45
N GLY A 196 -11.08 28.87 4.96
CA GLY A 196 -12.01 27.76 4.81
C GLY A 196 -12.64 27.38 6.14
N ILE A 197 -13.77 26.67 6.11
CA ILE A 197 -14.39 26.06 7.29
C ILE A 197 -14.50 24.55 7.08
N ARG A 198 -13.96 23.76 8.02
CA ARG A 198 -14.20 22.32 8.03
C ARG A 198 -15.42 21.99 8.88
N VAL A 199 -16.44 21.40 8.30
CA VAL A 199 -17.64 20.95 9.03
C VAL A 199 -17.57 19.45 9.35
N ARG A 200 -18.16 19.05 10.48
CA ARG A 200 -18.38 17.63 10.80
C ARG A 200 -19.67 17.14 10.17
N LEU A 201 -19.59 16.00 9.50
CA LEU A 201 -20.74 15.31 8.92
C LEU A 201 -21.20 14.20 9.85
N TYR A 202 -22.51 14.07 10.08
CA TYR A 202 -23.09 13.00 10.89
C TYR A 202 -23.37 11.73 10.07
N SER A 203 -23.57 11.87 8.76
CA SER A 203 -24.01 10.79 7.86
C SER A 203 -23.05 9.61 7.69
N LEU A 204 -21.82 9.71 8.19
CA LEU A 204 -20.75 8.74 7.99
C LEU A 204 -20.52 7.90 9.25
N GLY A 205 -20.88 6.62 9.20
CA GLY A 205 -20.70 5.70 10.31
C GLY A 205 -20.75 4.25 9.86
N LYS A 206 -19.61 3.70 9.43
CA LYS A 206 -19.17 2.28 9.46
C LYS A 206 -17.89 2.09 8.59
N GLY A 207 -16.90 1.31 9.05
CA GLY A 207 -15.62 1.03 8.36
C GLY A 207 -14.35 1.15 9.24
N LYS A 208 -13.21 0.57 8.80
CA LYS A 208 -11.91 0.63 9.49
C LYS A 208 -11.38 2.08 9.67
N TRP A 209 -11.74 2.98 8.74
CA TRP A 209 -11.28 4.37 8.69
C TRP A 209 -12.18 5.40 9.39
N GLN A 210 -13.18 4.95 10.16
CA GLN A 210 -14.19 5.82 10.82
C GLN A 210 -13.60 6.96 11.67
N ASN A 211 -12.40 6.81 12.23
CA ASN A 211 -11.79 7.84 13.07
C ASN A 211 -11.21 9.03 12.27
N THR A 212 -11.11 8.91 10.95
CA THR A 212 -10.58 9.95 10.06
C THR A 212 -11.66 10.93 9.58
N GLY A 213 -12.93 10.50 9.51
CA GLY A 213 -14.10 11.30 9.12
C GLY A 213 -15.24 11.26 10.16
N GLY A 214 -16.36 11.92 9.89
CA GLY A 214 -17.58 11.81 10.71
C GLY A 214 -17.60 12.55 12.06
N GLU A 215 -18.60 12.26 12.91
CA GLU A 215 -18.84 12.92 14.21
C GLU A 215 -17.67 12.78 15.20
N LYS A 216 -17.02 11.61 15.21
CA LYS A 216 -15.87 11.29 16.08
C LYS A 216 -14.53 11.81 15.55
N SER A 217 -14.51 12.52 14.43
CA SER A 217 -13.29 13.07 13.87
C SER A 217 -12.62 14.04 14.85
N LYS A 218 -11.28 13.98 14.89
CA LYS A 218 -10.44 14.88 15.70
C LYS A 218 -10.54 16.35 15.25
N PHE A 219 -11.00 16.59 14.02
CA PHE A 219 -11.01 17.89 13.36
C PHE A 219 -12.39 18.23 12.81
N GLY A 220 -12.61 19.53 12.59
CA GLY A 220 -13.87 20.07 12.09
C GLY A 220 -14.76 20.62 13.20
N LEU A 221 -15.65 21.52 12.79
CA LEU A 221 -16.57 22.24 13.65
C LEU A 221 -17.93 21.52 13.70
N SER A 222 -18.53 21.49 14.88
CA SER A 222 -19.96 21.18 15.00
C SER A 222 -20.81 22.32 14.40
N ALA A 223 -22.08 22.06 14.13
CA ALA A 223 -23.01 23.09 13.63
C ALA A 223 -23.04 24.34 14.52
N ALA A 224 -23.05 24.18 15.85
CA ALA A 224 -23.02 25.30 16.78
C ALA A 224 -21.71 26.11 16.71
N GLN A 225 -20.58 25.43 16.56
CA GLN A 225 -19.27 26.08 16.40
C GLN A 225 -19.18 26.80 15.05
N ALA A 226 -19.74 26.23 13.98
CA ALA A 226 -19.81 26.87 12.67
C ALA A 226 -20.63 28.17 12.74
N LEU A 227 -21.81 28.16 13.35
CA LEU A 227 -22.61 29.38 13.57
C LEU A 227 -21.84 30.45 14.35
N HIS A 228 -21.18 30.06 15.44
CA HIS A 228 -20.37 30.98 16.23
C HIS A 228 -19.20 31.59 15.44
N MET A 229 -18.56 30.80 14.59
CA MET A 229 -17.51 31.28 13.67
C MET A 229 -18.06 32.33 12.69
N ILE A 230 -19.25 32.11 12.12
CA ILE A 230 -19.89 33.09 11.23
C ILE A 230 -20.21 34.39 11.98
N GLU A 231 -20.80 34.31 13.17
CA GLU A 231 -21.10 35.49 14.01
C GLU A 231 -19.82 36.28 14.35
N HIS A 232 -18.72 35.59 14.66
CA HIS A 232 -17.44 36.22 14.93
C HIS A 232 -16.90 36.94 13.68
N LEU A 233 -16.93 36.28 12.51
CA LEU A 233 -16.51 36.89 11.25
C LEU A 233 -17.37 38.11 10.87
N GLN A 234 -18.68 38.05 11.09
CA GLN A 234 -19.59 39.18 10.88
C GLN A 234 -19.25 40.36 11.80
N THR A 235 -19.02 40.09 13.08
CA THR A 235 -18.64 41.10 14.07
C THR A 235 -17.29 41.76 13.73
N ALA A 236 -16.35 40.97 13.20
CA ALA A 236 -15.05 41.45 12.75
C ALA A 236 -15.09 42.16 11.39
N GLY A 237 -16.21 42.12 10.66
CA GLY A 237 -16.30 42.62 9.28
C GLY A 237 -15.44 41.83 8.29
N LYS A 238 -15.21 40.53 8.56
CA LYS A 238 -14.32 39.63 7.81
C LYS A 238 -15.03 38.44 7.16
N LEU A 239 -16.37 38.48 7.07
CA LEU A 239 -17.13 37.36 6.49
C LEU A 239 -16.72 37.03 5.05
N ASP A 240 -16.32 38.03 4.26
CA ASP A 240 -15.85 37.86 2.88
C ASP A 240 -14.54 37.08 2.75
N CYS A 241 -13.78 36.92 3.85
CA CYS A 241 -12.59 36.07 3.89
C CYS A 241 -12.96 34.58 3.82
N LEU A 242 -14.15 34.19 4.27
CA LEU A 242 -14.61 32.82 4.28
C LEU A 242 -15.14 32.43 2.90
N GLN A 243 -14.37 31.63 2.17
CA GLN A 243 -14.64 31.32 0.75
C GLN A 243 -14.65 29.83 0.44
N LEU A 244 -14.24 28.96 1.38
CA LEU A 244 -14.14 27.52 1.14
C LEU A 244 -14.90 26.72 2.20
N LEU A 245 -15.77 25.82 1.75
CA LEU A 245 -16.36 24.78 2.59
C LEU A 245 -15.52 23.51 2.41
N HIS A 246 -14.99 22.99 3.51
CA HIS A 246 -14.24 21.73 3.52
C HIS A 246 -15.00 20.69 4.36
N PHE A 247 -14.90 19.44 3.95
CA PHE A 247 -15.24 18.29 4.78
C PHE A 247 -14.38 17.11 4.34
N HIS A 248 -14.20 16.15 5.24
CA HIS A 248 -13.46 14.94 4.91
C HIS A 248 -14.24 13.73 5.37
N MET A 249 -14.59 12.88 4.42
CA MET A 249 -15.42 11.71 4.68
C MET A 249 -14.62 10.50 5.22
N GLY A 250 -13.29 10.54 5.07
CA GLY A 250 -12.36 9.47 5.44
C GLY A 250 -11.48 9.04 4.27
N SER A 251 -10.48 8.20 4.53
CA SER A 251 -9.68 7.55 3.48
C SER A 251 -10.35 6.25 3.01
N GLN A 252 -10.08 5.85 1.75
CA GLN A 252 -10.51 4.56 1.18
C GLN A 252 -12.03 4.29 1.37
N ILE A 253 -12.89 5.16 0.82
CA ILE A 253 -14.34 4.95 0.91
C ILE A 253 -14.73 3.90 -0.12
N ALA A 254 -15.10 2.70 0.33
CA ALA A 254 -15.39 1.57 -0.55
C ALA A 254 -16.72 1.67 -1.31
N ASN A 255 -17.69 2.44 -0.79
CA ASN A 255 -19.06 2.46 -1.29
C ASN A 255 -19.52 3.86 -1.72
N ILE A 256 -19.93 3.98 -2.98
CA ILE A 256 -20.40 5.25 -3.56
C ILE A 256 -21.63 5.84 -2.86
N GLN A 257 -22.48 4.99 -2.27
CA GLN A 257 -23.67 5.45 -1.55
C GLN A 257 -23.31 6.23 -0.28
N ASP A 258 -22.16 5.94 0.33
CA ASP A 258 -21.70 6.67 1.51
C ASP A 258 -21.15 8.05 1.10
N ILE A 259 -20.49 8.15 -0.06
CA ILE A 259 -20.09 9.42 -0.67
C ILE A 259 -21.34 10.25 -0.99
N GLN A 260 -22.36 9.66 -1.62
CA GLN A 260 -23.61 10.35 -1.93
C GLN A 260 -24.31 10.88 -0.66
N ARG A 261 -24.32 10.09 0.43
CA ARG A 261 -24.94 10.51 1.69
C ARG A 261 -24.18 11.66 2.35
N GLY A 262 -22.85 11.56 2.40
CA GLY A 262 -21.98 12.63 2.89
C GLY A 262 -22.13 13.92 2.07
N MET A 263 -22.18 13.80 0.74
CA MET A 263 -22.34 14.94 -0.16
C MET A 263 -23.69 15.62 0.00
N ARG A 264 -24.77 14.87 0.23
CA ARG A 264 -26.09 15.43 0.49
C ARG A 264 -26.07 16.31 1.73
N GLU A 265 -25.46 15.86 2.83
CA GLU A 265 -25.32 16.65 4.05
C GLU A 265 -24.41 17.86 3.84
N ALA A 266 -23.26 17.69 3.20
CA ALA A 266 -22.32 18.78 2.95
C ALA A 266 -22.91 19.86 2.05
N SER A 267 -23.66 19.49 1.02
CA SER A 267 -24.33 20.44 0.12
C SER A 267 -25.37 21.27 0.88
N ARG A 268 -26.03 20.71 1.91
CA ARG A 268 -26.89 21.50 2.81
C ARG A 268 -26.11 22.54 3.61
N TYR A 269 -24.92 22.20 4.12
CA TYR A 269 -24.05 23.19 4.76
C TYR A 269 -23.66 24.31 3.80
N PHE A 270 -23.35 24.00 2.54
CA PHE A 270 -23.08 25.01 1.52
C PHE A 270 -24.25 26.01 1.38
N ALA A 271 -25.49 25.53 1.27
CA ALA A 271 -26.67 26.39 1.19
C ALA A 271 -26.92 27.22 2.45
N GLU A 272 -26.81 26.62 3.64
CA GLU A 272 -27.02 27.33 4.89
C GLU A 272 -25.95 28.41 5.14
N LEU A 273 -24.68 28.16 4.77
CA LEU A 273 -23.61 29.16 4.89
C LEU A 273 -23.87 30.36 3.97
N HIS A 274 -24.33 30.14 2.74
CA HIS A 274 -24.78 31.21 1.84
C HIS A 274 -25.96 31.98 2.42
N ARG A 275 -26.95 31.29 3.00
CA ARG A 275 -28.10 31.92 3.67
C ARG A 275 -27.69 32.82 4.84
N LEU A 276 -26.59 32.48 5.52
CA LEU A 276 -25.99 33.27 6.60
C LEU A 276 -25.09 34.42 6.08
N GLY A 277 -24.98 34.59 4.76
CA GLY A 277 -24.24 35.66 4.10
C GLY A 277 -22.79 35.33 3.77
N ALA A 278 -22.32 34.11 4.02
CA ALA A 278 -20.94 33.72 3.66
C ALA A 278 -20.82 33.51 2.15
N GLY A 279 -19.86 34.19 1.51
CA GLY A 279 -19.60 34.07 0.08
C GLY A 279 -18.76 32.84 -0.27
N ILE A 280 -19.23 31.62 0.07
CA ILE A 280 -18.52 30.37 -0.24
C ILE A 280 -18.46 30.18 -1.75
N ARG A 281 -17.24 30.08 -2.29
CA ARG A 281 -16.96 29.93 -3.73
C ARG A 281 -16.39 28.56 -4.08
N VAL A 282 -15.87 27.83 -3.10
CA VAL A 282 -15.19 26.56 -3.30
C VAL A 282 -15.78 25.51 -2.38
N VAL A 283 -16.11 24.34 -2.93
CA VAL A 283 -16.45 23.14 -2.18
C VAL A 283 -15.28 22.16 -2.30
N ASP A 284 -14.62 21.93 -1.17
CA ASP A 284 -13.57 20.94 -1.01
C ASP A 284 -14.12 19.70 -0.34
N VAL A 285 -14.15 18.61 -1.11
CA VAL A 285 -14.69 17.33 -0.66
C VAL A 285 -13.69 16.49 0.16
N GLY A 286 -12.47 16.99 0.32
CA GLY A 286 -11.36 16.28 0.93
C GLY A 286 -10.96 15.04 0.13
N GLY A 287 -10.28 14.11 0.80
CA GLY A 287 -9.97 12.81 0.23
C GLY A 287 -11.16 11.82 0.25
N GLY A 288 -10.86 10.55 -0.02
CA GLY A 288 -11.82 9.46 0.10
C GLY A 288 -12.04 8.66 -1.18
N LEU A 289 -11.58 9.16 -2.33
CA LEU A 289 -11.43 8.36 -3.54
C LEU A 289 -10.58 7.12 -3.21
N GLY A 290 -11.22 5.95 -3.21
CA GLY A 290 -10.57 4.69 -2.91
C GLY A 290 -9.83 4.11 -4.12
N VAL A 291 -9.10 3.04 -3.86
CA VAL A 291 -8.37 2.25 -4.86
C VAL A 291 -8.79 0.78 -4.75
N ASP A 292 -8.96 0.12 -5.89
CA ASP A 292 -9.33 -1.30 -5.94
C ASP A 292 -8.09 -2.19 -5.80
N TYR A 293 -7.63 -2.44 -4.57
CA TYR A 293 -6.38 -3.18 -4.33
C TYR A 293 -6.52 -4.66 -4.66
N ASP A 294 -7.67 -5.27 -4.38
CA ASP A 294 -7.90 -6.70 -4.64
C ASP A 294 -8.51 -7.00 -6.01
N GLY A 295 -8.91 -5.97 -6.77
CA GLY A 295 -9.50 -6.13 -8.10
C GLY A 295 -10.94 -6.68 -8.09
N SER A 296 -11.58 -6.80 -6.92
CA SER A 296 -12.92 -7.38 -6.80
C SER A 296 -14.04 -6.42 -7.20
N ARG A 297 -13.74 -5.12 -7.33
CA ARG A 297 -14.74 -4.04 -7.50
C ARG A 297 -15.93 -4.15 -6.54
N SER A 298 -15.63 -4.38 -5.27
CA SER A 298 -16.63 -4.66 -4.24
C SER A 298 -16.68 -3.56 -3.18
N ARG A 299 -17.49 -3.77 -2.13
CA ARG A 299 -17.63 -2.83 -1.01
C ARG A 299 -16.76 -3.19 0.19
N ASN A 300 -15.78 -4.09 0.01
CA ASN A 300 -14.87 -4.46 1.09
C ASN A 300 -13.84 -3.34 1.37
N ASP A 301 -13.12 -3.45 2.48
CA ASP A 301 -12.23 -2.37 2.95
C ASP A 301 -11.03 -2.09 2.02
N CYS A 302 -10.63 -3.06 1.18
CA CYS A 302 -9.49 -2.95 0.25
C CYS A 302 -9.92 -2.77 -1.21
N SER A 303 -11.21 -2.52 -1.47
CA SER A 303 -11.78 -2.36 -2.81
C SER A 303 -12.71 -1.15 -2.89
N ILE A 304 -13.24 -0.89 -4.09
CA ILE A 304 -14.26 0.13 -4.34
C ILE A 304 -15.32 -0.40 -5.31
N ASN A 305 -16.57 0.02 -5.12
CA ASN A 305 -17.68 -0.41 -5.97
C ASN A 305 -18.08 0.61 -7.05
N TYR A 306 -17.20 1.56 -7.37
CA TYR A 306 -17.49 2.68 -8.27
C TYR A 306 -16.32 3.03 -9.17
N SER A 307 -16.63 3.74 -10.24
CA SER A 307 -15.62 4.30 -11.15
C SER A 307 -15.23 5.73 -10.77
N LEU A 308 -14.10 6.20 -11.29
CA LEU A 308 -13.67 7.60 -11.15
C LEU A 308 -14.71 8.59 -11.69
N GLN A 309 -15.35 8.28 -12.82
CA GLN A 309 -16.39 9.13 -13.40
C GLN A 309 -17.65 9.15 -12.52
N GLU A 310 -18.04 8.01 -11.95
CA GLU A 310 -19.18 7.93 -11.03
C GLU A 310 -18.94 8.71 -9.74
N TYR A 311 -17.71 8.67 -9.21
CA TYR A 311 -17.27 9.49 -8.09
C TYR A 311 -17.45 10.98 -8.39
N ALA A 312 -16.89 11.46 -9.51
CA ALA A 312 -17.02 12.86 -9.92
C ALA A 312 -18.49 13.28 -10.13
N ASN A 313 -19.28 12.46 -10.85
CA ASN A 313 -20.69 12.71 -11.11
C ASN A 313 -21.50 12.82 -9.81
N THR A 314 -21.24 11.94 -8.83
CA THR A 314 -21.95 11.92 -7.56
C THR A 314 -21.70 13.21 -6.77
N ILE A 315 -20.46 13.70 -6.77
CA ILE A 315 -20.08 14.95 -6.08
C ILE A 315 -20.73 16.16 -6.74
N VAL A 316 -20.51 16.33 -8.04
CA VAL A 316 -20.94 17.53 -8.77
C VAL A 316 -22.47 17.64 -8.78
N ARG A 317 -23.19 16.54 -9.04
CA ARG A 317 -24.66 16.53 -9.06
C ARG A 317 -25.27 16.83 -7.70
N SER A 318 -24.69 16.32 -6.61
CA SER A 318 -25.21 16.58 -5.26
C SER A 318 -25.18 18.08 -4.92
N VAL A 319 -24.14 18.80 -5.37
CA VAL A 319 -24.04 20.24 -5.19
C VAL A 319 -24.95 20.99 -6.17
N GLN A 320 -25.07 20.51 -7.42
CA GLN A 320 -25.98 21.07 -8.41
C GLN A 320 -27.44 21.08 -7.92
N ASP A 321 -27.93 19.94 -7.45
CA ASP A 321 -29.31 19.80 -6.97
C ASP A 321 -29.64 20.87 -5.92
N VAL A 322 -28.70 21.12 -4.99
CA VAL A 322 -28.84 22.15 -3.96
C VAL A 322 -28.69 23.56 -4.51
N CYS A 323 -27.80 23.80 -5.47
CA CYS A 323 -27.67 25.12 -6.09
C CYS A 323 -28.95 25.51 -6.84
N GLU A 324 -29.58 24.56 -7.53
CA GLU A 324 -30.85 24.77 -8.23
C GLU A 324 -32.03 24.97 -7.25
N GLU A 325 -32.11 24.15 -6.19
CA GLU A 325 -33.18 24.25 -5.19
C GLU A 325 -33.15 25.59 -4.43
N TYR A 326 -31.96 26.10 -4.12
CA TYR A 326 -31.76 27.32 -3.31
C TYR A 326 -31.37 28.56 -4.12
N GLU A 327 -31.36 28.46 -5.46
CA GLU A 327 -30.95 29.54 -6.38
C GLU A 327 -29.56 30.12 -6.06
N LEU A 328 -28.60 29.25 -5.79
CA LEU A 328 -27.23 29.61 -5.38
C LEU A 328 -26.26 29.61 -6.55
N PRO A 329 -25.18 30.41 -6.49
CA PRO A 329 -24.10 30.33 -7.48
C PRO A 329 -23.39 28.98 -7.39
N PHE A 330 -23.09 28.40 -8.55
CA PHE A 330 -22.37 27.14 -8.65
C PHE A 330 -20.90 27.31 -8.23
N PRO A 331 -20.37 26.52 -7.27
CA PRO A 331 -19.02 26.70 -6.75
C PRO A 331 -17.96 26.04 -7.63
N ASP A 332 -16.70 26.42 -7.43
CA ASP A 332 -15.54 25.64 -7.85
C ASP A 332 -15.40 24.37 -6.97
N PHE A 333 -14.81 23.31 -7.53
CA PHE A 333 -14.63 22.03 -6.83
C PHE A 333 -13.16 21.74 -6.56
N ILE A 334 -12.90 21.22 -5.37
CA ILE A 334 -11.62 20.65 -4.96
C ILE A 334 -11.84 19.23 -4.45
N SER A 335 -10.90 18.33 -4.74
CA SER A 335 -10.76 17.05 -4.03
C SER A 335 -9.31 16.77 -3.67
N GLU A 336 -9.08 16.23 -2.48
CA GLU A 336 -7.76 15.87 -1.94
C GLU A 336 -7.45 14.37 -2.12
N SER A 337 -7.54 13.87 -3.35
CA SER A 337 -7.54 12.43 -3.67
C SER A 337 -6.15 11.76 -3.67
N GLY A 338 -5.32 11.99 -2.65
CA GLY A 338 -3.90 11.59 -2.64
C GLY A 338 -3.65 10.09 -2.87
N ARG A 339 -4.35 9.19 -2.16
CA ARG A 339 -4.25 7.73 -2.37
C ARG A 339 -4.62 7.35 -3.80
N GLY A 340 -5.72 7.91 -4.30
CA GLY A 340 -6.17 7.71 -5.67
C GLY A 340 -5.19 8.21 -6.73
N LEU A 341 -4.32 9.18 -6.42
CA LEU A 341 -3.32 9.70 -7.34
C LEU A 341 -2.00 8.92 -7.33
N SER A 342 -1.65 8.30 -6.21
CA SER A 342 -0.29 7.78 -5.99
C SER A 342 -0.21 6.26 -5.80
N ALA A 343 -1.29 5.52 -5.58
CA ALA A 343 -1.18 4.08 -5.30
C ALA A 343 -0.41 3.30 -6.39
N HIS A 344 -0.88 3.34 -7.64
CA HIS A 344 -0.34 2.55 -8.76
C HIS A 344 1.07 2.90 -9.23
N HIS A 345 1.61 4.06 -8.84
CA HIS A 345 2.84 4.55 -9.46
C HIS A 345 4.09 3.82 -9.00
N ALA A 346 4.06 3.10 -7.87
CA ALA A 346 5.25 2.43 -7.33
C ALA A 346 5.06 0.91 -7.22
N VAL A 347 6.15 0.19 -7.51
CA VAL A 347 6.27 -1.27 -7.38
C VAL A 347 7.53 -1.59 -6.60
N LEU A 348 7.39 -2.35 -5.51
CA LEU A 348 8.54 -2.92 -4.82
C LEU A 348 8.92 -4.24 -5.50
N ILE A 349 10.16 -4.35 -5.95
CA ILE A 349 10.72 -5.54 -6.56
C ILE A 349 11.66 -6.20 -5.55
N THR A 350 11.37 -7.44 -5.20
CA THR A 350 12.19 -8.26 -4.30
C THR A 350 12.50 -9.60 -4.94
N ASN A 351 13.55 -10.26 -4.46
CA ASN A 351 13.92 -11.59 -4.88
C ASN A 351 13.69 -12.60 -3.75
N VAL A 352 13.43 -13.85 -4.11
CA VAL A 352 13.35 -14.96 -3.15
C VAL A 352 14.75 -15.51 -2.91
N ILE A 353 15.22 -15.45 -1.66
CA ILE A 353 16.57 -15.86 -1.28
C ILE A 353 16.63 -17.28 -0.73
N ASP A 354 15.54 -17.76 -0.12
CA ASP A 354 15.49 -19.10 0.45
C ASP A 354 14.06 -19.65 0.46
N THR A 355 13.93 -20.96 0.59
CA THR A 355 12.63 -21.66 0.65
C THR A 355 12.64 -22.77 1.68
N ASP A 356 11.56 -22.88 2.44
CA ASP A 356 11.26 -24.04 3.29
C ASP A 356 10.11 -24.84 2.66
N PRO A 357 10.41 -25.91 1.90
CA PRO A 357 9.40 -26.67 1.18
C PRO A 357 8.61 -27.58 2.12
N GLU A 358 7.30 -27.35 2.20
CA GLU A 358 6.36 -28.23 2.90
C GLU A 358 5.77 -29.28 1.94
N GLN A 359 5.70 -28.96 0.65
CA GLN A 359 5.26 -29.88 -0.39
C GLN A 359 6.41 -30.81 -0.78
N PRO A 360 6.25 -32.14 -0.62
CA PRO A 360 7.28 -33.09 -0.99
C PRO A 360 7.48 -33.08 -2.51
N GLU A 361 8.74 -33.00 -2.96
CA GLU A 361 9.11 -33.02 -4.38
C GLU A 361 8.70 -34.31 -5.10
N ALA A 362 8.66 -35.41 -4.35
CA ALA A 362 8.24 -36.73 -4.82
C ALA A 362 7.23 -37.34 -3.85
N VAL A 363 6.49 -38.37 -4.29
CA VAL A 363 5.64 -39.12 -3.37
C VAL A 363 6.53 -39.74 -2.29
N PRO A 364 6.32 -39.45 -1.00
CA PRO A 364 7.18 -39.94 0.06
C PRO A 364 7.15 -41.47 0.10
N VAL A 365 8.33 -42.09 0.10
CA VAL A 365 8.47 -43.54 0.31
C VAL A 365 8.43 -43.79 1.80
N LEU A 366 7.23 -44.05 2.31
CA LEU A 366 7.02 -44.28 3.73
C LEU A 366 7.34 -45.74 4.10
N ARG A 367 8.14 -45.92 5.16
CA ARG A 367 8.47 -47.24 5.69
C ARG A 367 7.36 -47.73 6.61
N GLU A 368 6.87 -48.95 6.35
CA GLU A 368 5.93 -49.65 7.21
C GLU A 368 6.44 -49.72 8.67
N PRO A 369 5.59 -49.45 9.67
CA PRO A 369 5.96 -49.64 11.07
C PRO A 369 6.29 -51.11 11.38
N ASP A 370 7.38 -51.33 12.11
CA ASP A 370 7.77 -52.65 12.61
C ASP A 370 6.81 -53.06 13.75
N ASP A 371 6.67 -54.36 14.06
CA ASP A 371 5.74 -54.83 15.11
C ASP A 371 5.96 -54.22 16.50
N ALA A 372 7.17 -53.70 16.77
CA ALA A 372 7.54 -53.04 18.02
C ALA A 372 7.19 -51.55 18.05
N ASP A 373 6.80 -50.96 16.91
CA ASP A 373 6.44 -49.55 16.84
C ASP A 373 5.11 -49.28 17.57
N PRO A 374 4.92 -48.05 18.10
CA PRO A 374 3.68 -47.70 18.77
C PRO A 374 2.48 -47.79 17.82
N MET A 375 1.32 -48.20 18.37
CA MET A 375 0.07 -48.38 17.60
C MET A 375 -0.31 -47.15 16.76
N ILE A 376 0.05 -45.95 17.21
CA ILE A 376 -0.21 -44.70 16.50
C ILE A 376 0.40 -44.67 15.10
N LEU A 377 1.63 -45.20 14.93
CA LEU A 377 2.29 -45.28 13.64
C LEU A 377 1.59 -46.29 12.73
N HIS A 378 1.16 -47.42 13.27
CA HIS A 378 0.36 -48.40 12.53
C HIS A 378 -1.00 -47.84 12.10
N ASN A 379 -1.63 -46.98 12.92
CA ASN A 379 -2.90 -46.34 12.58
C ASN A 379 -2.72 -45.33 11.43
N LEU A 380 -1.71 -44.47 11.53
CA LEU A 380 -1.36 -43.50 10.47
C LEU A 380 -0.96 -44.20 9.15
N TYR A 381 -0.14 -45.26 9.22
CA TYR A 381 0.21 -46.07 8.05
C TYR A 381 -1.02 -46.72 7.40
N ARG A 382 -1.90 -47.31 8.21
CA ARG A 382 -3.16 -47.89 7.73
C ARG A 382 -4.06 -46.83 7.09
N LEU A 383 -4.17 -45.64 7.67
CA LEU A 383 -4.95 -44.54 7.12
C LEU A 383 -4.41 -44.09 5.75
N TYR A 384 -3.08 -43.99 5.61
CA TYR A 384 -2.43 -43.68 4.33
C TYR A 384 -2.71 -44.71 3.22
N HIS A 385 -2.71 -46.01 3.56
CA HIS A 385 -2.88 -47.11 2.59
C HIS A 385 -4.34 -47.51 2.31
N ASN A 386 -5.21 -47.58 3.33
CA ASN A 386 -6.57 -48.14 3.26
C ASN A 386 -7.68 -47.11 3.04
N ARG A 387 -7.34 -45.95 2.47
CA ARG A 387 -8.23 -44.80 2.22
C ARG A 387 -9.46 -45.02 1.32
N LYS A 388 -9.53 -46.11 0.54
CA LYS A 388 -10.61 -46.31 -0.45
C LYS A 388 -12.00 -46.55 0.19
N GLN A 389 -12.09 -46.55 1.52
CA GLN A 389 -13.30 -46.90 2.26
C GLN A 389 -13.84 -45.74 3.12
N LEU A 390 -13.14 -44.58 3.17
CA LEU A 390 -13.51 -43.47 4.05
C LEU A 390 -13.73 -42.16 3.26
N PRO A 391 -14.67 -41.28 3.69
CA PRO A 391 -14.79 -39.92 3.19
C PRO A 391 -13.50 -39.09 3.39
N PRO A 392 -13.15 -38.16 2.48
CA PRO A 392 -11.95 -37.32 2.59
C PRO A 392 -11.84 -36.50 3.89
N SER A 393 -12.95 -35.95 4.39
CA SER A 393 -12.96 -35.19 5.64
C SER A 393 -12.67 -36.07 6.86
N GLU A 394 -13.14 -37.32 6.86
CA GLU A 394 -12.82 -38.29 7.92
C GLU A 394 -11.33 -38.63 7.92
N ILE A 395 -10.74 -38.83 6.73
CA ILE A 395 -9.29 -39.06 6.60
C ILE A 395 -8.49 -37.87 7.17
N TYR A 396 -8.92 -36.64 6.91
CA TYR A 396 -8.26 -35.44 7.44
C TYR A 396 -8.34 -35.37 8.97
N HIS A 397 -9.54 -35.55 9.53
CA HIS A 397 -9.76 -35.50 10.97
C HIS A 397 -9.02 -36.61 11.71
N ASP A 398 -9.07 -37.85 11.20
CA ASP A 398 -8.34 -38.97 11.79
C ASP A 398 -6.83 -38.73 11.76
N ALA A 399 -6.29 -38.22 10.64
CA ALA A 399 -4.87 -37.91 10.55
C ALA A 399 -4.47 -36.84 11.56
N ALA A 400 -5.27 -35.77 11.70
CA ALA A 400 -5.03 -34.71 12.67
C ALA A 400 -5.10 -35.22 14.11
N TYR A 401 -6.10 -36.03 14.44
CA TYR A 401 -6.25 -36.67 15.75
C TYR A 401 -5.04 -37.54 16.10
N TRP A 402 -4.61 -38.41 15.18
CA TRP A 402 -3.48 -39.29 15.45
C TRP A 402 -2.15 -38.54 15.56
N LEU A 403 -1.98 -37.42 14.86
CA LEU A 403 -0.81 -36.56 15.02
C LEU A 403 -0.80 -35.89 16.40
N ASP A 404 -1.95 -35.36 16.85
CA ASP A 404 -2.07 -34.73 18.17
C ASP A 404 -1.79 -35.72 19.31
N GLU A 405 -2.32 -36.94 19.22
CA GLU A 405 -2.00 -38.02 20.16
C GLU A 405 -0.50 -38.36 20.15
N ALA A 406 0.15 -38.41 18.97
CA ALA A 406 1.59 -38.64 18.88
C ALA A 406 2.40 -37.50 19.54
N HIS A 407 2.01 -36.23 19.34
CA HIS A 407 2.62 -35.09 20.01
C HIS A 407 2.43 -35.15 21.53
N GLY A 408 1.23 -35.51 21.99
CA GLY A 408 0.93 -35.77 23.40
C GLY A 408 1.80 -36.88 23.98
N MET A 409 1.93 -38.02 23.29
CA MET A 409 2.80 -39.12 23.70
C MET A 409 4.27 -38.70 23.79
N TYR A 410 4.76 -37.91 22.84
CA TYR A 410 6.13 -37.38 22.87
C TYR A 410 6.35 -36.46 24.08
N ALA A 411 5.41 -35.55 24.34
CA ALA A 411 5.49 -34.63 25.49
C ALA A 411 5.56 -35.37 26.84
N HIS A 412 4.93 -36.54 26.94
CA HIS A 412 4.96 -37.38 28.14
C HIS A 412 6.12 -38.40 28.15
N GLY A 413 6.98 -38.42 27.11
CA GLY A 413 8.12 -39.33 27.00
C GLY A 413 7.77 -40.77 26.61
N SER A 414 6.57 -41.00 26.07
CA SER A 414 6.07 -42.33 25.67
C SER A 414 6.58 -42.79 24.29
N ILE A 415 7.00 -41.85 23.44
CA ILE A 415 7.63 -42.11 22.14
C ILE A 415 8.90 -41.29 22.01
N ASP A 416 9.84 -41.77 21.20
CA ASP A 416 11.09 -41.05 20.93
C ASP A 416 10.96 -40.06 19.75
N LEU A 417 12.04 -39.34 19.45
CA LEU A 417 12.08 -38.36 18.38
C LEU A 417 11.91 -39.01 16.98
N ASN A 418 12.43 -40.22 16.75
CA ASN A 418 12.29 -40.90 15.47
C ASN A 418 10.83 -41.29 15.23
N GLN A 419 10.15 -41.78 16.26
CA GLN A 419 8.74 -42.13 16.21
C GLN A 419 7.87 -40.90 16.01
N ARG A 420 8.16 -39.79 16.69
CA ARG A 420 7.50 -38.51 16.45
C ARG A 420 7.68 -38.04 15.00
N ALA A 421 8.91 -38.04 14.49
CA ALA A 421 9.20 -37.62 13.11
C ALA A 421 8.45 -38.49 12.10
N ARG A 422 8.38 -39.81 12.31
CA ARG A 422 7.60 -40.71 11.44
C ARG A 422 6.10 -40.41 11.47
N ALA A 423 5.54 -40.06 12.64
CA ALA A 423 4.14 -39.65 12.73
C ALA A 423 3.88 -38.36 11.93
N GLU A 424 4.76 -37.37 12.04
CA GLU A 424 4.72 -36.13 11.27
C GLU A 424 4.85 -36.39 9.76
N GLU A 425 5.75 -37.28 9.34
CA GLU A 425 5.91 -37.69 7.95
C GLU A 425 4.66 -38.39 7.39
N PHE A 426 4.05 -39.32 8.14
CA PHE A 426 2.79 -39.96 7.74
C PHE A 426 1.67 -38.95 7.59
N HIS A 427 1.47 -38.10 8.61
CA HIS A 427 0.45 -37.06 8.57
C HIS A 427 0.64 -36.14 7.36
N ARG A 428 1.87 -35.66 7.11
CA ARG A 428 2.21 -34.82 5.96
C ARG A 428 1.91 -35.54 4.64
N ALA A 429 2.26 -36.83 4.53
CA ALA A 429 1.99 -37.63 3.34
C ALA A 429 0.48 -37.82 3.08
N ILE A 430 -0.32 -38.00 4.13
CA ILE A 430 -1.79 -38.09 4.04
C ILE A 430 -2.37 -36.76 3.53
N CYS A 431 -1.98 -35.65 4.18
CA CYS A 431 -2.39 -34.31 3.78
C CYS A 431 -2.04 -34.02 2.31
N TYR A 432 -0.80 -34.32 1.90
CA TYR A 432 -0.36 -34.11 0.51
C TYR A 432 -1.18 -34.93 -0.50
N GLN A 433 -1.57 -36.15 -0.15
CA GLN A 433 -2.45 -36.94 -1.01
C GLN A 433 -3.85 -36.33 -1.15
N LEU A 434 -4.41 -35.79 -0.06
CA LEU A 434 -5.69 -35.08 -0.07
C LEU A 434 -5.62 -33.83 -0.96
N LEU A 435 -4.53 -33.08 -0.87
CA LEU A 435 -4.31 -31.86 -1.66
C LEU A 435 -4.14 -32.16 -3.17
N ARG A 436 -3.32 -33.15 -3.51
CA ARG A 436 -2.92 -33.42 -4.91
C ARG A 436 -4.02 -34.06 -5.77
N LYS A 437 -4.94 -34.81 -5.16
CA LYS A 437 -6.01 -35.50 -5.89
C LYS A 437 -7.25 -34.63 -5.93
N ALA A 438 -7.53 -34.01 -7.08
CA ALA A 438 -8.66 -33.10 -7.26
C ALA A 438 -9.99 -33.69 -6.76
N GLU A 439 -10.30 -34.95 -7.09
CA GLU A 439 -11.53 -35.62 -6.62
C GLU A 439 -11.65 -35.69 -5.09
N LEU A 440 -10.53 -35.83 -4.36
CA LEU A 440 -10.53 -35.84 -2.91
C LEU A 440 -10.62 -34.42 -2.36
N PHE A 441 -9.82 -33.50 -2.90
CA PHE A 441 -9.77 -32.11 -2.47
C PHE A 441 -11.12 -31.41 -2.64
N ASP A 442 -11.76 -31.57 -3.80
CA ASP A 442 -13.04 -30.95 -4.12
C ASP A 442 -14.19 -31.49 -3.25
N ALA A 443 -14.01 -32.68 -2.65
CA ALA A 443 -14.96 -33.29 -1.73
C ALA A 443 -14.73 -32.91 -0.25
N LEU A 444 -13.67 -32.15 0.06
CA LEU A 444 -13.44 -31.61 1.40
C LEU A 444 -14.31 -30.39 1.67
N GLU A 445 -14.63 -30.17 2.96
CA GLU A 445 -15.27 -28.95 3.42
C GLU A 445 -14.38 -27.72 3.16
N PRO A 446 -14.94 -26.53 2.86
CA PRO A 446 -14.16 -25.34 2.54
C PRO A 446 -13.15 -24.95 3.63
N GLU A 447 -13.48 -25.08 4.92
CA GLU A 447 -12.54 -24.78 6.00
C GLU A 447 -11.32 -25.73 5.97
N ILE A 448 -11.53 -27.00 5.66
CA ILE A 448 -10.46 -27.99 5.54
C ILE A 448 -9.60 -27.70 4.31
N GLN A 449 -10.20 -27.29 3.20
CA GLN A 449 -9.46 -26.91 1.99
C GLN A 449 -8.48 -25.77 2.24
N VAL A 450 -8.91 -24.72 2.96
CA VAL A 450 -8.06 -23.58 3.35
C VAL A 450 -6.94 -24.04 4.28
N SER A 451 -7.29 -24.73 5.37
CA SER A 451 -6.32 -25.23 6.34
C SER A 451 -5.26 -26.16 5.72
N LEU A 452 -5.68 -27.01 4.78
CA LEU A 452 -4.80 -27.93 4.08
C LEU A 452 -3.84 -27.19 3.14
N ARG A 453 -4.31 -26.16 2.44
CA ARG A 453 -3.46 -25.31 1.58
C ARG A 453 -2.41 -24.57 2.40
N GLU A 454 -2.80 -23.98 3.53
CA GLU A 454 -1.88 -23.28 4.43
C GLU A 454 -0.83 -24.21 5.01
N LYS A 455 -1.26 -25.37 5.54
CA LYS A 455 -0.36 -26.33 6.18
C LYS A 455 0.68 -26.90 5.22
N LEU A 456 0.34 -27.01 3.94
CA LEU A 456 1.23 -27.53 2.90
C LEU A 456 1.76 -26.42 1.97
N ALA A 457 1.68 -25.16 2.38
CA ALA A 457 2.29 -24.09 1.61
C ALA A 457 3.79 -24.05 1.86
N ASP A 458 4.59 -23.98 0.80
CA ASP A 458 6.03 -23.75 0.93
C ASP A 458 6.26 -22.33 1.49
N LYS A 459 7.25 -22.12 2.35
CA LYS A 459 7.61 -20.77 2.81
C LYS A 459 8.67 -20.19 1.89
N TYR A 460 8.42 -19.03 1.33
CA TYR A 460 9.37 -18.33 0.45
C TYR A 460 9.88 -17.09 1.19
N PHE A 461 11.17 -17.08 1.53
CA PHE A 461 11.83 -15.97 2.19
C PHE A 461 12.25 -14.94 1.15
N CYS A 462 11.63 -13.77 1.21
CA CYS A 462 11.83 -12.68 0.27
C CYS A 462 12.78 -11.65 0.89
N ASN A 463 13.70 -11.13 0.09
CA ASN A 463 14.68 -10.14 0.50
C ASN A 463 14.04 -8.75 0.64
N PHE A 464 13.23 -8.55 1.67
CA PHE A 464 12.66 -7.26 2.05
C PHE A 464 12.22 -7.28 3.52
N SER A 465 11.76 -6.13 4.01
CA SER A 465 11.07 -6.02 5.31
C SER A 465 9.66 -5.49 5.10
N LEU A 466 8.68 -6.19 5.66
CA LEU A 466 7.27 -5.83 5.62
C LEU A 466 7.02 -4.55 6.41
N PHE A 467 7.67 -4.36 7.55
CA PHE A 467 7.56 -3.16 8.38
C PHE A 467 8.10 -1.91 7.68
N GLN A 468 9.18 -2.06 6.92
CA GLN A 468 9.76 -0.96 6.15
C GLN A 468 8.97 -0.64 4.88
N SER A 469 8.61 -1.65 4.08
CA SER A 469 8.08 -1.42 2.72
C SER A 469 6.56 -1.60 2.60
N MET A 470 5.92 -2.22 3.58
CA MET A 470 4.49 -2.54 3.59
C MET A 470 3.82 -2.32 4.98
N PRO A 471 4.07 -1.20 5.68
CA PRO A 471 3.58 -1.00 7.05
C PRO A 471 2.06 -1.11 7.19
N ASP A 472 1.29 -0.62 6.21
CA ASP A 472 -0.18 -0.76 6.21
C ASP A 472 -0.64 -2.24 6.16
N ALA A 473 0.14 -3.16 5.58
CA ALA A 473 -0.21 -4.59 5.60
C ALA A 473 -0.20 -5.15 7.02
N TRP A 474 0.79 -4.74 7.83
CA TRP A 474 0.88 -5.09 9.25
C TRP A 474 -0.14 -4.34 10.11
N ALA A 475 -0.22 -3.01 9.98
CA ALA A 475 -0.96 -2.17 10.92
C ALA A 475 -2.48 -2.26 10.79
N ILE A 476 -3.00 -2.48 9.56
CA ILE A 476 -4.43 -2.40 9.26
C ILE A 476 -4.95 -3.51 8.34
N GLU A 477 -4.13 -4.53 8.09
CA GLU A 477 -4.42 -5.66 7.19
C GLU A 477 -4.69 -5.20 5.75
N GLN A 478 -3.96 -4.19 5.28
CA GLN A 478 -4.06 -3.72 3.90
C GLN A 478 -3.59 -4.79 2.92
N ILE A 479 -4.34 -4.97 1.82
CA ILE A 479 -3.98 -5.90 0.76
C ILE A 479 -3.17 -5.20 -0.32
N PHE A 480 -2.12 -5.89 -0.80
CA PHE A 480 -1.33 -5.51 -1.96
C PHE A 480 -1.25 -6.69 -2.94
N PRO A 481 -1.47 -6.50 -4.25
CA PRO A 481 -1.22 -7.55 -5.22
C PRO A 481 0.26 -7.92 -5.26
N ILE A 482 0.53 -9.22 -5.23
CA ILE A 482 1.87 -9.78 -5.33
C ILE A 482 1.85 -10.87 -6.40
N MET A 483 2.81 -10.82 -7.32
CA MET A 483 2.94 -11.82 -8.38
C MET A 483 4.38 -11.90 -8.90
N PRO A 484 4.78 -13.02 -9.54
CA PRO A 484 6.11 -13.12 -10.13
C PRO A 484 6.23 -12.20 -11.34
N LEU A 485 7.41 -11.59 -11.51
CA LEU A 485 7.67 -10.66 -12.62
C LEU A 485 7.96 -11.35 -13.96
N HIS A 486 8.16 -12.66 -13.96
CA HIS A 486 8.60 -13.45 -15.11
C HIS A 486 8.09 -14.89 -14.99
N ARG A 487 8.31 -15.69 -16.06
CA ARG A 487 7.88 -17.11 -16.18
C ARG A 487 6.36 -17.32 -16.20
N LEU A 488 5.56 -16.30 -16.48
CA LEU A 488 4.08 -16.39 -16.49
C LEU A 488 3.52 -17.24 -17.66
N GLN A 489 4.38 -17.65 -18.59
CA GLN A 489 4.09 -18.66 -19.61
C GLN A 489 4.12 -20.11 -19.08
N GLU A 490 4.65 -20.31 -17.87
CA GLU A 490 4.69 -21.59 -17.17
C GLU A 490 3.56 -21.60 -16.13
N CYS A 491 2.94 -22.77 -15.94
CA CYS A 491 1.94 -22.93 -14.89
C CYS A 491 2.66 -22.96 -13.53
N PRO A 492 2.27 -22.11 -12.56
CA PRO A 492 2.83 -22.20 -11.20
C PRO A 492 2.48 -23.58 -10.62
N ASP A 493 3.47 -24.21 -10.03
CA ASP A 493 3.43 -25.58 -9.52
C ASP A 493 3.47 -25.64 -7.98
N ARG A 494 3.62 -24.49 -7.30
CA ARG A 494 3.70 -24.37 -5.85
C ARG A 494 2.61 -23.46 -5.28
N ARG A 495 2.18 -23.77 -4.06
CA ARG A 495 1.43 -22.85 -3.19
C ARG A 495 2.39 -22.39 -2.10
N VAL A 496 2.46 -21.09 -1.87
CA VAL A 496 3.44 -20.52 -0.96
C VAL A 496 2.83 -19.55 0.04
N THR A 497 3.53 -19.34 1.16
CA THR A 497 3.41 -18.14 1.99
C THR A 497 4.70 -17.34 1.90
N LEU A 498 4.59 -16.02 1.79
CA LEU A 498 5.73 -15.13 1.71
C LEU A 498 6.13 -14.67 3.12
N GLN A 499 7.39 -14.88 3.43
CA GLN A 499 8.05 -14.46 4.66
C GLN A 499 9.03 -13.34 4.30
N ASP A 500 9.10 -12.30 5.14
CA ASP A 500 10.14 -11.28 5.04
C ASP A 500 11.42 -11.74 5.77
N LEU A 501 12.42 -10.86 5.89
CA LEU A 501 13.70 -11.20 6.54
C LEU A 501 13.73 -10.96 8.05
N THR A 502 12.65 -10.46 8.64
CA THR A 502 12.64 -10.09 10.04
C THR A 502 12.56 -11.34 10.92
N CYS A 503 13.08 -11.24 12.14
CA CYS A 503 12.91 -12.29 13.14
C CYS A 503 11.52 -12.28 13.79
N ASP A 504 10.62 -11.41 13.35
CA ASP A 504 9.28 -11.27 13.88
C ASP A 504 8.31 -12.16 13.11
N SER A 505 7.46 -12.90 13.82
CA SER A 505 6.45 -13.77 13.20
C SER A 505 5.40 -12.98 12.41
N ASP A 506 5.21 -11.70 12.73
CA ASP A 506 4.31 -10.80 11.99
C ASP A 506 4.89 -10.36 10.64
N GLY A 507 6.17 -10.67 10.35
CA GLY A 507 6.85 -10.47 9.06
C GLY A 507 6.36 -11.41 7.95
N THR A 508 5.06 -11.69 7.87
CA THR A 508 4.42 -12.60 6.91
C THR A 508 3.29 -11.91 6.18
N VAL A 509 3.16 -12.17 4.87
CA VAL A 509 1.96 -11.76 4.11
C VAL A 509 0.85 -12.81 4.30
N SER A 510 -0.29 -12.39 4.86
CA SER A 510 -1.37 -13.32 5.20
C SER A 510 -2.40 -13.54 4.10
N ASN A 511 -2.57 -12.58 3.19
CA ASN A 511 -3.63 -12.60 2.17
C ASN A 511 -3.09 -12.18 0.80
N TYR A 512 -3.53 -12.88 -0.23
CA TYR A 512 -3.07 -12.72 -1.62
C TYR A 512 -4.26 -12.55 -2.56
N VAL A 513 -4.06 -11.74 -3.60
CA VAL A 513 -5.05 -11.50 -4.64
C VAL A 513 -4.96 -12.58 -5.72
N GLU A 514 -5.96 -13.46 -5.80
CA GLU A 514 -5.97 -14.54 -6.77
C GLU A 514 -7.40 -14.79 -7.32
N SER A 515 -7.55 -14.85 -8.64
CA SER A 515 -8.81 -15.15 -9.34
C SER A 515 -10.02 -14.32 -8.86
N GLY A 516 -9.80 -13.03 -8.58
CA GLY A 516 -10.80 -12.10 -8.06
C GLY A 516 -11.23 -12.34 -6.61
N ARG A 517 -10.43 -13.07 -5.84
CA ARG A 517 -10.66 -13.42 -4.42
C ARG A 517 -9.40 -13.21 -3.60
N LEU A 518 -9.59 -13.18 -2.29
CA LEU A 518 -8.49 -13.28 -1.33
C LEU A 518 -8.24 -14.74 -0.99
N GLU A 519 -7.00 -15.17 -1.12
CA GLU A 519 -6.52 -16.49 -0.74
C GLU A 519 -5.44 -16.34 0.34
N THR A 520 -5.24 -17.37 1.17
CA THR A 520 -4.24 -17.35 2.27
C THR A 520 -2.87 -17.87 1.84
N THR A 521 -2.74 -18.29 0.59
CA THR A 521 -1.48 -18.72 -0.04
C THR A 521 -1.40 -18.12 -1.45
N LEU A 522 -0.21 -18.09 -2.04
CA LEU A 522 0.02 -17.59 -3.40
C LEU A 522 0.48 -18.72 -4.33
N ALA A 523 -0.03 -18.77 -5.56
CA ALA A 523 0.52 -19.64 -6.59
C ALA A 523 1.84 -19.08 -7.14
N LEU A 524 2.94 -19.82 -7.02
CA LEU A 524 4.25 -19.46 -7.58
C LEU A 524 4.93 -20.67 -8.26
N HIS A 525 6.05 -20.40 -8.93
CA HIS A 525 6.88 -21.41 -9.58
C HIS A 525 7.96 -21.91 -8.64
N SER A 526 8.32 -23.19 -8.75
CA SER A 526 9.54 -23.73 -8.17
C SER A 526 10.77 -22.92 -8.61
N LEU A 527 11.71 -22.70 -7.68
CA LEU A 527 12.93 -21.96 -7.94
C LEU A 527 13.88 -22.75 -8.87
N GLN A 528 14.60 -22.03 -9.73
CA GLN A 528 15.65 -22.59 -10.58
C GLN A 528 17.02 -22.20 -10.02
N LYS A 529 17.89 -23.18 -9.80
CA LYS A 529 19.21 -22.95 -9.20
C LYS A 529 20.03 -21.95 -10.01
N GLY A 530 20.52 -20.91 -9.33
CA GLY A 530 21.38 -19.87 -9.93
C GLY A 530 20.64 -18.88 -10.82
N GLN A 531 19.31 -18.83 -10.77
CA GLN A 531 18.51 -17.79 -11.42
C GLN A 531 17.71 -17.03 -10.35
N PRO A 532 17.79 -15.69 -10.31
CA PRO A 532 17.02 -14.90 -9.37
C PRO A 532 15.52 -15.05 -9.69
N TYR A 533 14.71 -15.22 -8.65
CA TYR A 533 13.26 -15.29 -8.79
C TYR A 533 12.62 -14.03 -8.21
N LEU A 534 12.30 -13.09 -9.11
CA LEU A 534 11.78 -11.78 -8.75
C LEU A 534 10.25 -11.76 -8.60
N LEU A 535 9.80 -11.17 -7.50
CA LEU A 535 8.40 -10.85 -7.20
C LEU A 535 8.19 -9.33 -7.24
N GLY A 536 7.03 -8.92 -7.73
CA GLY A 536 6.58 -7.53 -7.66
C GLY A 536 5.46 -7.39 -6.63
N ILE A 537 5.56 -6.37 -5.79
CA ILE A 537 4.50 -5.93 -4.86
C ILE A 537 3.99 -4.59 -5.39
N PHE A 538 2.72 -4.59 -5.80
CA PHE A 538 2.14 -3.49 -6.56
C PHE A 538 1.30 -2.58 -5.66
N MET A 539 1.07 -1.37 -6.15
CA MET A 539 0.25 -0.34 -5.49
C MET A 539 0.79 0.13 -4.13
N VAL A 540 2.12 0.10 -3.95
CA VAL A 540 2.80 0.55 -2.73
C VAL A 540 3.10 2.06 -2.71
N GLY A 541 2.63 2.82 -3.71
CA GLY A 541 3.03 4.22 -3.88
C GLY A 541 2.34 5.25 -2.96
N ALA A 542 1.34 4.82 -2.18
CA ALA A 542 0.63 5.67 -1.23
C ALA A 542 0.89 5.19 0.20
N TYR A 543 1.30 6.09 1.08
CA TYR A 543 1.61 5.90 2.51
C TYR A 543 2.83 5.04 2.84
N GLN A 544 3.13 4.00 2.05
CA GLN A 544 4.11 2.98 2.45
C GLN A 544 5.51 3.55 2.70
N GLU A 545 6.03 4.36 1.77
CA GLU A 545 7.39 4.90 1.85
C GLU A 545 7.65 5.77 3.08
N ILE A 546 6.65 6.51 3.58
CA ILE A 546 6.83 7.41 4.72
C ILE A 546 6.48 6.76 6.07
N LEU A 547 5.66 5.70 6.05
CA LEU A 547 5.26 4.98 7.26
C LEU A 547 6.22 3.84 7.60
N GLY A 548 7.15 3.51 6.69
CA GLY A 548 8.16 2.48 6.92
C GLY A 548 8.97 2.73 8.19
N ASP A 549 9.26 1.66 8.93
CA ASP A 549 10.11 1.71 10.11
C ASP A 549 11.32 0.79 10.00
N LEU A 550 12.31 1.08 10.85
CA LEU A 550 13.63 0.43 10.85
C LEU A 550 13.65 -0.87 11.69
N HIS A 551 12.58 -1.67 11.67
CA HIS A 551 12.53 -2.94 12.42
C HIS A 551 13.72 -3.84 12.06
N ASN A 552 14.38 -4.40 13.08
CA ASN A 552 15.66 -5.13 12.97
C ASN A 552 16.81 -4.37 12.27
N LEU A 553 16.74 -3.04 12.19
CA LEU A 553 17.68 -2.21 11.44
C LEU A 553 17.76 -2.59 9.96
N PHE A 554 16.63 -2.95 9.35
CA PHE A 554 16.46 -2.88 7.90
C PHE A 554 16.01 -1.46 7.55
N GLY A 555 16.75 -0.78 6.69
CA GLY A 555 16.51 0.62 6.36
C GLY A 555 15.84 0.83 5.02
N ASP A 556 15.84 2.07 4.56
CA ASP A 556 15.25 2.45 3.28
C ASP A 556 15.82 1.59 2.13
N THR A 557 14.98 1.28 1.15
CA THR A 557 15.37 0.48 0.00
C THR A 557 16.02 1.34 -1.08
N ASP A 558 16.89 0.76 -1.90
CA ASP A 558 17.29 1.36 -3.18
C ASP A 558 16.02 1.75 -3.98
N SER A 559 15.97 2.97 -4.53
CA SER A 559 14.80 3.46 -5.27
C SER A 559 15.17 4.17 -6.58
N ILE A 560 14.31 4.08 -7.59
CA ILE A 560 14.56 4.71 -8.90
C ILE A 560 13.28 5.15 -9.59
N ASN A 561 13.35 6.27 -10.31
CA ASN A 561 12.24 6.77 -11.11
C ASN A 561 12.40 6.39 -12.59
N VAL A 562 11.32 5.91 -13.19
CA VAL A 562 11.22 5.50 -14.59
C VAL A 562 10.23 6.40 -15.31
N GLU A 563 10.72 7.08 -16.34
CA GLU A 563 9.94 7.95 -17.23
C GLU A 563 9.93 7.35 -18.64
N LEU A 564 8.76 6.95 -19.14
CA LEU A 564 8.58 6.47 -20.50
C LEU A 564 8.48 7.68 -21.44
N LEU A 565 9.21 7.61 -22.55
CA LEU A 565 9.29 8.64 -23.58
C LEU A 565 8.39 8.29 -24.77
N ASN A 566 8.00 9.31 -25.54
CA ASN A 566 7.08 9.15 -26.67
C ASN A 566 7.57 8.21 -27.78
N ASP A 567 8.89 8.02 -27.89
CA ASP A 567 9.52 7.11 -28.86
C ASP A 567 9.49 5.63 -28.42
N GLY A 568 8.92 5.33 -27.26
CA GLY A 568 8.83 3.99 -26.68
C GLY A 568 10.06 3.59 -25.86
N SER A 569 11.08 4.43 -25.76
CA SER A 569 12.18 4.25 -24.81
C SER A 569 11.80 4.73 -23.41
N TYR A 570 12.62 4.42 -22.41
CA TYR A 570 12.45 4.95 -21.05
C TYR A 570 13.76 5.53 -20.52
N ARG A 571 13.63 6.52 -19.65
CA ARG A 571 14.72 7.15 -18.91
C ARG A 571 14.65 6.76 -17.45
N LEU A 572 15.82 6.43 -16.90
CA LEU A 572 16.03 6.28 -15.47
C LEU A 572 16.46 7.63 -14.89
N SER A 573 15.89 8.02 -13.76
CA SER A 573 16.20 9.30 -13.12
C SER A 573 16.18 9.16 -11.60
N GLU A 574 16.95 10.05 -10.95
CA GLU A 574 17.04 10.17 -9.49
C GLU A 574 17.22 8.81 -8.76
N PRO A 575 18.27 8.03 -9.07
CA PRO A 575 18.55 6.82 -8.30
C PRO A 575 18.94 7.20 -6.87
N GLU A 576 18.26 6.59 -5.91
CA GLU A 576 18.51 6.76 -4.48
C GLU A 576 19.01 5.42 -3.93
N ARG A 577 20.10 5.49 -3.17
CA ARG A 577 20.65 4.33 -2.47
C ARG A 577 19.94 4.17 -1.14
N GLY A 578 19.52 2.96 -0.86
CA GLY A 578 18.98 2.59 0.44
C GLY A 578 20.05 2.61 1.53
N ASP A 579 19.58 2.58 2.77
CA ASP A 579 20.43 2.79 3.94
C ASP A 579 21.50 1.71 4.07
N THR A 580 22.66 2.16 4.51
CA THR A 580 23.79 1.31 4.89
C THR A 580 23.78 1.02 6.40
N ILE A 581 24.43 -0.07 6.80
CA ILE A 581 24.51 -0.46 8.22
C ILE A 581 25.12 0.66 9.07
N ASP A 582 26.12 1.39 8.57
CA ASP A 582 26.76 2.47 9.32
C ASP A 582 25.85 3.71 9.49
N GLU A 583 24.96 3.99 8.53
CA GLU A 583 23.92 5.02 8.66
C GLU A 583 22.90 4.66 9.74
N LEU A 584 22.39 3.43 9.73
CA LEU A 584 21.43 2.98 10.76
C LEU A 584 22.06 2.87 12.15
N LEU A 585 23.32 2.46 12.24
CA LEU A 585 24.05 2.47 13.51
C LEU A 585 24.18 3.89 14.07
N ARG A 586 24.41 4.91 13.21
CA ARG A 586 24.39 6.31 13.64
C ARG A 586 23.00 6.76 14.10
N TYR A 587 21.94 6.29 13.45
CA TYR A 587 20.56 6.56 13.85
C TYR A 587 20.31 6.13 15.30
N VAL A 588 20.80 4.96 15.70
CA VAL A 588 20.73 4.47 17.10
C VAL A 588 21.94 4.86 17.97
N HIS A 589 22.66 5.91 17.57
CA HIS A 589 23.73 6.58 18.32
C HIS A 589 25.02 5.77 18.55
N PHE A 590 25.30 4.78 17.70
CA PHE A 590 26.64 4.21 17.59
C PHE A 590 27.52 5.02 16.62
N GLU A 591 28.81 5.12 16.92
CA GLU A 591 29.80 5.66 15.99
C GLU A 591 30.53 4.49 15.29
N PRO A 592 30.29 4.26 13.98
CA PRO A 592 30.87 3.15 13.22
C PRO A 592 32.40 3.09 13.29
N LYS A 593 33.07 4.26 13.35
CA LYS A 593 34.54 4.30 13.48
C LYS A 593 35.03 3.72 14.81
N ASP A 594 34.29 3.97 15.88
CA ASP A 594 34.62 3.44 17.21
C ASP A 594 34.39 1.94 17.29
N LEU A 595 33.31 1.45 16.68
CA LEU A 595 33.03 0.01 16.55
C LEU A 595 34.13 -0.70 15.78
N LEU A 596 34.52 -0.16 14.63
CA LEU A 596 35.60 -0.71 13.82
C LEU A 596 36.95 -0.72 14.58
N ALA A 597 37.26 0.35 15.30
CA ALA A 597 38.46 0.42 16.14
C ALA A 597 38.45 -0.65 17.26
N GLN A 598 37.28 -0.93 17.85
CA GLN A 598 37.14 -2.02 18.81
C GLN A 598 37.34 -3.39 18.18
N CYS A 599 36.74 -3.65 17.01
CA CYS A 599 36.93 -4.89 16.25
C CYS A 599 38.41 -5.12 15.91
N ARG A 600 39.11 -4.07 15.46
CA ARG A 600 40.55 -4.13 15.19
C ARG A 600 41.37 -4.53 16.43
N ARG A 601 41.07 -3.97 17.60
CA ARG A 601 41.73 -4.36 18.87
C ARG A 601 41.46 -5.82 19.26
N LYS A 602 40.22 -6.28 19.09
CA LYS A 602 39.84 -7.68 19.37
C LYS A 602 40.56 -8.65 18.43
N LEU A 603 40.59 -8.37 17.13
CA LEU A 603 41.30 -9.20 16.14
C LEU A 603 42.81 -9.26 16.39
N ALA A 604 43.43 -8.13 16.77
CA ALA A 604 44.85 -8.08 17.11
C ALA A 604 45.21 -8.99 18.31
N THR A 605 44.25 -9.25 19.19
CA THR A 605 44.43 -10.14 20.35
C THR A 605 44.13 -11.60 20.01
N ALA A 606 43.10 -11.86 19.20
CA ALA A 606 42.59 -13.20 18.93
C ALA A 606 43.32 -13.96 17.81
N VAL A 607 43.88 -13.23 16.83
CA VAL A 607 44.52 -13.81 15.64
C VAL A 607 45.96 -13.36 15.60
N SER A 608 46.93 -14.27 15.52
CA SER A 608 48.36 -13.90 15.45
C SER A 608 48.86 -13.65 14.03
N ASP A 609 48.21 -14.25 13.02
CA ASP A 609 48.56 -14.09 11.62
C ASP A 609 48.08 -12.74 11.05
N SER A 610 49.03 -11.91 10.60
CA SER A 610 48.76 -10.57 10.08
C SER A 610 47.94 -10.57 8.79
N ASP A 611 48.08 -11.57 7.91
CA ASP A 611 47.35 -11.57 6.65
C ASP A 611 45.91 -12.01 6.87
N ARG A 612 45.68 -12.98 7.75
CA ARG A 612 44.33 -13.33 8.21
C ARG A 612 43.66 -12.17 8.94
N GLN A 613 44.37 -11.42 9.79
CA GLN A 613 43.81 -10.22 10.44
C GLN A 613 43.32 -9.19 9.42
N LYS A 614 44.14 -8.87 8.40
CA LYS A 614 43.77 -7.90 7.36
C LYS A 614 42.56 -8.35 6.56
N MET A 615 42.51 -9.64 6.20
CA MET A 615 41.35 -10.23 5.51
C MET A 615 40.08 -10.07 6.36
N LEU A 616 40.09 -10.52 7.62
CA LEU A 616 38.92 -10.43 8.51
C LEU A 616 38.48 -8.98 8.76
N LEU A 617 39.43 -8.06 8.88
CA LEU A 617 39.10 -6.65 9.07
C LEU A 617 38.43 -6.05 7.82
N ARG A 618 38.86 -6.42 6.61
CA ARG A 618 38.21 -5.99 5.37
C ARG A 618 36.76 -6.47 5.28
N GLU A 619 36.49 -7.71 5.68
CA GLU A 619 35.12 -8.24 5.73
C GLU A 619 34.25 -7.45 6.72
N ILE A 620 34.78 -7.10 7.90
CA ILE A 620 34.06 -6.27 8.88
C ILE A 620 33.82 -4.85 8.34
N GLU A 621 34.81 -4.26 7.68
CA GLU A 621 34.70 -2.94 7.07
C GLU A 621 33.64 -2.95 5.95
N ALA A 622 33.66 -3.96 5.08
CA ALA A 622 32.67 -4.15 4.02
C ALA A 622 31.26 -4.36 4.59
N GLY A 623 31.11 -5.19 5.62
CA GLY A 623 29.82 -5.42 6.28
C GLY A 623 29.27 -4.17 6.96
N LEU A 624 30.12 -3.29 7.51
CA LEU A 624 29.66 -2.05 8.14
C LEU A 624 29.10 -1.03 7.14
N ILE A 625 29.65 -0.97 5.92
CA ILE A 625 29.19 -0.06 4.85
C ILE A 625 28.26 -0.75 3.85
N GLY A 626 27.90 -2.02 4.14
CA GLY A 626 27.06 -2.84 3.30
C GLY A 626 25.62 -2.35 3.30
N TYR A 627 24.86 -2.82 2.31
CA TYR A 627 23.40 -2.67 2.34
C TYR A 627 22.84 -3.38 3.57
N THR A 628 21.73 -2.88 4.10
CA THR A 628 21.08 -3.51 5.26
C THR A 628 20.43 -4.84 4.90
N TYR A 629 20.05 -5.03 3.63
CA TYR A 629 19.46 -6.26 3.11
C TYR A 629 20.49 -7.30 2.68
N LEU A 630 20.02 -8.51 2.38
CA LEU A 630 20.87 -9.68 2.15
C LEU A 630 21.33 -9.79 0.69
N GLU A 631 22.40 -10.53 0.49
CA GLU A 631 22.95 -10.91 -0.82
C GLU A 631 22.52 -12.35 -1.18
N ASP A 632 22.43 -12.63 -2.49
CA ASP A 632 21.98 -13.92 -3.07
C ASP A 632 23.01 -15.06 -3.02
#